data_AF-A0A397FWL4-F1
#
_entry.id   AF-A0A397FWL4-F1
#
_cell.length_a   1.000
_cell.length_b   1.000
_cell.length_c   1.000
_cell.angle_alpha   90.00
_cell.angle_beta   90.00
_cell.angle_gamma   90.00
#
_symmetry.space_group_name_H-M   'P 1'
#
loop_
_entity.id
_entity.type
_entity.pdbx_description
1 polymer ?
#
loop_
_entity_poly.entity_id
_entity_poly.type
_entity_poly.pdbx_seq_one_letter_code
_entity_poly.pdbx_strand_id
1 'polypeptide(L)'
;MEDIFRASYNEIEYLKAYFGHIQSPHIQQSFEAEILHPIEEFQILVTKEYTLLFKDAFPHRINEAAGLPEPQRRRARNGVIRLLRKLDMLNWNITAWAHRNAMIDLQQTDTREKILMQGEGIWARRFRSIKAEIDAVLEQFSYRGHPLQYVGSLKHGIRGSHKGKSAINIDDFDVDLFVAHAEEWHRHLPAIQEKFPQHFSNGKIYPLGTHMHELQNLSHAVGYALAANLRGKVKNSWRFIGHTEIVLREIDKY
;
A
#
# COMPACT_ATOMS: atom_id res chain seq x y z
N MET A 1 8.02 -19.48 -2.01
CA MET A 1 8.37 -18.74 -0.76
C MET A 1 7.77 -17.35 -0.76
N GLU A 2 7.77 -16.63 -1.88
CA GLU A 2 6.95 -15.40 -2.01
C GLU A 2 5.51 -15.66 -1.59
N ASP A 3 4.90 -16.77 -2.05
CA ASP A 3 3.54 -17.15 -1.64
C ASP A 3 3.37 -17.38 -0.13
N ILE A 4 4.40 -17.92 0.53
CA ILE A 4 4.39 -18.17 1.98
C ILE A 4 4.50 -16.85 2.73
N PHE A 5 5.43 -15.98 2.34
CA PHE A 5 5.56 -14.65 2.93
C PHE A 5 4.27 -13.83 2.77
N ARG A 6 3.68 -13.86 1.57
CA ARG A 6 2.38 -13.25 1.29
C ARG A 6 1.30 -13.79 2.21
N ALA A 7 1.16 -15.11 2.31
CA ALA A 7 0.16 -15.74 3.17
C ALA A 7 0.32 -15.31 4.63
N SER A 8 1.52 -15.46 5.21
CA SER A 8 1.79 -15.09 6.60
C SER A 8 1.57 -13.60 6.88
N TYR A 9 1.92 -12.72 5.93
CA TYR A 9 1.65 -11.29 6.07
C TYR A 9 0.14 -10.98 6.02
N ASN A 10 -0.57 -11.58 5.06
CA ASN A 10 -2.00 -11.35 4.88
C ASN A 10 -2.82 -11.89 6.06
N GLU A 11 -2.40 -13.00 6.68
CA GLU A 11 -3.01 -13.49 7.91
C GLU A 11 -3.02 -12.41 9.00
N ILE A 12 -1.90 -11.70 9.19
CA ILE A 12 -1.82 -10.61 10.17
C ILE A 12 -2.76 -9.46 9.80
N GLU A 13 -2.85 -9.09 8.51
CA GLU A 13 -3.82 -8.08 8.04
C GLU A 13 -5.27 -8.49 8.31
N TYR A 14 -5.61 -9.77 8.10
CA TYR A 14 -6.96 -10.28 8.31
C TYR A 14 -7.30 -10.43 9.79
N LEU A 15 -6.35 -10.86 10.63
CA LEU A 15 -6.50 -10.84 12.08
C LEU A 15 -6.70 -9.42 12.61
N LYS A 16 -5.94 -8.44 12.11
CA LYS A 16 -6.13 -7.03 12.42
C LYS A 16 -7.53 -6.55 12.05
N ALA A 17 -7.99 -6.88 10.85
CA ALA A 17 -9.34 -6.53 10.41
C ALA A 17 -10.43 -7.16 11.30
N TYR A 18 -10.27 -8.44 11.66
CA TYR A 18 -11.20 -9.16 12.52
C TYR A 18 -11.26 -8.57 13.93
N PHE A 19 -10.13 -8.46 14.63
CA PHE A 19 -10.10 -7.96 16.01
C PHE A 19 -10.44 -6.48 16.11
N GLY A 20 -10.14 -5.67 15.08
CA GLY A 20 -10.60 -4.28 15.00
C GLY A 20 -12.10 -4.12 14.74
N HIS A 21 -12.82 -5.20 14.40
CA HIS A 21 -14.29 -5.20 14.18
C HIS A 21 -15.01 -6.22 15.08
N ILE A 22 -14.34 -6.70 16.13
CA ILE A 22 -14.97 -7.61 17.08
C ILE A 22 -16.08 -6.86 17.80
N GLN A 23 -17.24 -7.50 17.95
CA GLN A 23 -18.44 -6.84 18.50
C GLN A 23 -18.31 -6.44 19.97
N SER A 24 -17.30 -6.96 20.69
CA SER A 24 -17.04 -6.61 22.09
C SER A 24 -16.17 -5.35 22.17
N PRO A 25 -16.72 -4.19 22.61
CA PRO A 25 -15.98 -2.94 22.63
C PRO A 25 -14.74 -2.98 23.54
N HIS A 26 -14.81 -3.74 24.64
CA HIS A 26 -13.68 -3.93 25.54
C HIS A 26 -12.52 -4.67 24.85
N ILE A 27 -12.82 -5.73 24.10
CA ILE A 27 -11.78 -6.49 23.38
C ILE A 27 -11.20 -5.65 22.25
N GLN A 28 -12.04 -4.90 21.52
CA GLN A 28 -11.59 -3.99 20.48
C GLN A 28 -10.63 -2.92 21.05
N GLN A 29 -11.00 -2.27 22.15
CA GLN A 29 -10.16 -1.24 22.80
C GLN A 29 -8.83 -1.82 23.30
N SER A 30 -8.85 -3.00 23.93
CA SER A 30 -7.62 -3.70 24.34
C SER A 30 -6.75 -4.06 23.13
N PHE A 31 -7.34 -4.50 22.02
CA PHE A 31 -6.61 -4.78 20.79
C PHE A 31 -5.91 -3.53 20.24
N GLU A 32 -6.66 -2.42 20.14
CA GLU A 32 -6.15 -1.13 19.67
C GLU A 32 -5.01 -0.61 20.55
N ALA A 33 -5.14 -0.75 21.87
CA ALA A 33 -4.14 -0.27 22.83
C ALA A 33 -2.89 -1.15 22.92
N GLU A 34 -3.03 -2.48 22.87
CA GLU A 34 -1.94 -3.40 23.21
C GLU A 34 -1.25 -4.02 22.00
N ILE A 35 -1.96 -4.23 20.88
CA ILE A 35 -1.49 -5.07 19.77
C ILE A 35 -1.46 -4.33 18.43
N LEU A 36 -2.43 -3.46 18.16
CA LEU A 36 -2.55 -2.80 16.86
C LEU A 36 -1.29 -1.99 16.50
N HIS A 37 -0.81 -1.15 17.43
CA HIS A 37 0.37 -0.33 17.18
C HIS A 37 1.65 -1.17 16.97
N PRO A 38 1.97 -2.18 17.81
CA PRO A 38 3.05 -3.12 17.52
C PRO A 38 2.96 -3.82 16.17
N ILE A 39 1.75 -4.20 15.72
CA ILE A 39 1.54 -4.78 14.39
C ILE A 39 1.91 -3.77 13.31
N GLU A 40 1.40 -2.54 13.39
CA GLU A 40 1.66 -1.49 12.39
C GLU A 40 3.16 -1.17 12.27
N GLU A 41 3.86 -0.99 13.40
CA GLU A 41 5.29 -0.74 13.42
C GLU A 41 6.08 -1.90 12.81
N PHE A 42 5.74 -3.14 13.21
CA PHE A 42 6.35 -4.33 12.64
C PHE A 42 6.14 -4.42 11.13
N GLN A 43 4.93 -4.13 10.65
CA GLN A 43 4.58 -4.22 9.24
C GLN A 43 5.35 -3.21 8.39
N ILE A 44 5.59 -2.00 8.91
CA ILE A 44 6.46 -1.00 8.28
C ILE A 44 7.89 -1.56 8.15
N LEU A 45 8.44 -2.10 9.23
CA LEU A 45 9.80 -2.64 9.27
C LEU A 45 9.99 -3.85 8.33
N VAL A 46 9.10 -4.83 8.41
CA VAL A 46 9.21 -6.06 7.59
C VAL A 46 9.03 -5.76 6.11
N THR A 47 8.15 -4.81 5.76
CA THR A 47 7.97 -4.37 4.37
C THR A 47 9.23 -3.68 3.86
N LYS A 48 9.84 -2.79 4.66
CA LYS A 48 11.11 -2.13 4.32
C LYS A 48 12.23 -3.15 4.11
N GLU A 49 12.38 -4.12 5.02
CA GLU A 49 13.38 -5.18 4.88
C GLU A 49 13.13 -6.05 3.64
N TYR A 50 11.88 -6.43 3.37
CA TYR A 50 11.53 -7.17 2.16
C TYR A 50 11.89 -6.37 0.90
N THR A 51 11.55 -5.09 0.84
CA THR A 51 11.88 -4.22 -0.30
C THR A 51 13.39 -4.10 -0.50
N LEU A 52 14.18 -4.04 0.56
CA LEU A 52 15.65 -4.03 0.46
C LEU A 52 16.18 -5.36 -0.09
N LEU A 53 15.69 -6.50 0.41
CA LEU A 53 16.05 -7.81 -0.12
C LEU A 53 15.67 -7.95 -1.60
N PHE A 54 14.50 -7.44 -1.98
CA PHE A 54 14.03 -7.48 -3.36
C PHE A 54 14.92 -6.62 -4.26
N LYS A 55 15.29 -5.41 -3.84
CA LYS A 55 16.18 -4.52 -4.61
C LYS A 55 17.60 -5.07 -4.73
N ASP A 56 18.11 -5.74 -3.70
CA ASP A 56 19.41 -6.42 -3.75
C ASP A 56 19.39 -7.59 -4.75
N ALA A 57 18.30 -8.36 -4.77
CA ALA A 57 18.10 -9.45 -5.71
C ALA A 57 17.86 -8.96 -7.15
N PHE A 58 17.06 -7.90 -7.30
CA PHE A 58 16.66 -7.31 -8.58
C PHE A 58 16.97 -5.81 -8.61
N PRO A 59 18.24 -5.41 -8.84
CA PRO A 59 18.61 -4.00 -8.91
C PRO A 59 17.90 -3.24 -10.03
N HIS A 60 17.54 -3.95 -11.11
CA HIS A 60 16.81 -3.43 -12.25
C HIS A 60 15.60 -4.32 -12.56
N ARG A 61 14.48 -3.69 -12.92
CA ARG A 61 13.21 -4.36 -13.20
C ARG A 61 13.32 -5.41 -14.32
N ILE A 62 14.19 -5.20 -15.30
CA ILE A 62 14.44 -6.16 -16.39
C ILE A 62 15.00 -7.49 -15.89
N ASN A 63 15.69 -7.49 -14.74
CA ASN A 63 16.28 -8.69 -14.15
C ASN A 63 15.23 -9.58 -13.49
N GLU A 64 14.03 -9.05 -13.19
CA GLU A 64 12.93 -9.84 -12.60
C GLU A 64 12.52 -11.00 -13.51
N ALA A 65 12.45 -10.75 -14.82
CA ALA A 65 12.04 -11.75 -15.81
C ALA A 65 13.12 -12.82 -16.08
N ALA A 66 14.39 -12.47 -15.94
CA ALA A 66 15.52 -13.39 -16.15
C ALA A 66 15.72 -14.37 -14.98
N GLY A 67 15.13 -14.09 -13.81
CA GLY A 67 15.32 -14.86 -12.60
C GLY A 67 16.72 -14.68 -11.98
N LEU A 68 16.93 -15.30 -10.81
CA LEU A 68 18.18 -15.16 -10.05
C LEU A 68 19.14 -16.33 -10.31
N PRO A 69 20.45 -16.05 -10.50
CA PRO A 69 21.51 -17.04 -10.39
C PRO A 69 21.51 -17.74 -9.03
N GLU A 70 21.92 -19.01 -8.99
CA GLU A 70 21.79 -19.86 -7.79
C GLU A 70 22.43 -19.28 -6.50
N PRO A 71 23.62 -18.65 -6.52
CA PRO A 71 24.17 -18.02 -5.32
C PRO A 71 23.32 -16.85 -4.79
N GLN A 72 22.79 -16.02 -5.70
CA GLN A 72 21.91 -14.90 -5.34
C GLN A 72 20.55 -15.40 -4.83
N ARG A 73 20.00 -16.43 -5.48
CA ARG A 73 18.77 -17.11 -5.08
C ARG A 73 18.87 -17.65 -3.65
N ARG A 74 19.99 -18.28 -3.28
CA ARG A 74 20.23 -18.77 -1.91
C ARG A 74 20.29 -17.63 -0.88
N ARG A 75 20.95 -16.51 -1.21
CA ARG A 75 20.98 -15.33 -0.32
C ARG A 75 19.59 -14.71 -0.14
N ALA A 76 18.86 -14.49 -1.23
CA ALA A 76 17.49 -14.00 -1.20
C ALA A 76 16.57 -14.92 -0.37
N ARG A 77 16.70 -16.25 -0.56
CA ARG A 77 16.00 -17.27 0.22
C ARG A 77 16.25 -17.13 1.72
N ASN A 78 17.51 -17.05 2.13
CA ASN A 78 17.86 -16.90 3.55
C ASN A 78 17.32 -15.60 4.14
N GLY A 79 17.34 -14.51 3.36
CA GLY A 79 16.70 -13.25 3.72
C GLY A 79 15.20 -13.41 3.98
N VAL A 80 14.47 -14.03 3.05
CA VAL A 80 13.02 -14.26 3.19
C VAL A 80 12.70 -15.20 4.36
N ILE A 81 13.48 -16.27 4.58
CA ILE A 81 13.30 -17.17 5.74
C ILE A 81 13.42 -16.41 7.07
N ARG A 82 14.37 -15.47 7.17
CA ARG A 82 14.49 -14.62 8.36
C ARG A 82 13.24 -13.75 8.57
N LEU A 83 12.66 -13.22 7.50
CA LEU A 83 11.41 -12.44 7.59
C LEU A 83 10.21 -13.31 7.96
N LEU A 84 10.14 -14.55 7.47
CA LEU A 84 9.10 -15.51 7.86
C LEU A 84 9.15 -15.79 9.37
N ARG A 85 10.33 -16.03 9.94
CA ARG A 85 10.47 -16.22 11.40
C ARG A 85 9.99 -15.00 12.21
N LYS A 86 10.21 -13.79 11.68
CA LYS A 86 9.71 -12.55 12.30
C LYS A 86 8.17 -12.50 12.24
N LEU A 87 7.57 -12.87 11.11
CA LEU A 87 6.11 -12.95 10.96
C LEU A 87 5.51 -14.01 11.89
N ASP A 88 6.14 -15.19 11.99
CA ASP A 88 5.72 -16.25 12.89
C ASP A 88 5.69 -15.77 14.34
N MET A 89 6.76 -15.09 14.79
CA MET A 89 6.83 -14.52 16.15
C MET A 89 5.70 -13.52 16.42
N LEU A 90 5.36 -12.66 15.46
CA LEU A 90 4.22 -11.75 15.60
C LEU A 90 2.89 -12.51 15.66
N ASN A 91 2.71 -13.52 14.81
CA ASN A 91 1.54 -14.40 14.84
C ASN A 91 1.39 -15.12 16.19
N TRP A 92 2.48 -15.56 16.81
CA TRP A 92 2.49 -16.12 18.16
C TRP A 92 2.03 -15.11 19.20
N ASN A 93 2.50 -13.86 19.11
CA ASN A 93 2.08 -12.79 20.03
C ASN A 93 0.57 -12.48 19.89
N ILE A 94 0.06 -12.40 18.66
CA ILE A 94 -1.38 -12.21 18.40
C ILE A 94 -2.18 -13.40 18.95
N THR A 95 -1.70 -14.63 18.75
CA THR A 95 -2.34 -15.84 19.26
C THR A 95 -2.41 -15.87 20.78
N ALA A 96 -1.31 -15.55 21.46
CA ALA A 96 -1.26 -15.48 22.92
C ALA A 96 -2.15 -14.36 23.47
N TRP A 97 -2.20 -13.21 22.79
CA TRP A 97 -3.11 -12.13 23.16
C TRP A 97 -4.58 -12.52 22.98
N ALA A 98 -4.94 -13.12 21.84
CA ALA A 98 -6.32 -13.55 21.55
C ALA A 98 -6.83 -14.56 22.58
N HIS A 99 -5.98 -15.51 22.99
CA HIS A 99 -6.33 -16.47 24.02
C HIS A 99 -6.57 -15.79 25.38
N ARG A 100 -5.68 -14.88 25.80
CA ARG A 100 -5.75 -14.22 27.11
C ARG A 100 -6.89 -13.21 27.23
N ASN A 101 -7.12 -12.41 26.19
CA ASN A 101 -8.00 -11.24 26.26
C ASN A 101 -9.34 -11.44 25.54
N ALA A 102 -9.40 -12.32 24.54
CA ALA A 102 -10.62 -12.58 23.78
C ALA A 102 -11.18 -14.00 24.00
N MET A 103 -10.52 -14.83 24.80
CA MET A 103 -10.84 -16.26 24.99
C MET A 103 -10.95 -17.03 23.66
N ILE A 104 -10.16 -16.62 22.67
CA ILE A 104 -10.12 -17.23 21.35
C ILE A 104 -8.82 -18.03 21.22
N ASP A 105 -8.95 -19.34 20.99
CA ASP A 105 -7.82 -20.22 20.73
C ASP A 105 -7.51 -20.30 19.22
N LEU A 106 -6.57 -19.47 18.76
CA LEU A 106 -6.09 -19.49 17.38
C LEU A 106 -5.13 -20.67 17.08
N GLN A 107 -4.81 -21.54 18.04
CA GLN A 107 -4.05 -22.77 17.78
C GLN A 107 -4.95 -23.86 17.20
N GLN A 108 -6.27 -23.78 17.43
CA GLN A 108 -7.24 -24.64 16.77
C GLN A 108 -7.40 -24.22 15.31
N THR A 109 -7.04 -25.11 14.39
CA THR A 109 -7.06 -24.86 12.94
C THR A 109 -8.41 -24.33 12.46
N ASP A 110 -9.52 -25.01 12.81
CA ASP A 110 -10.87 -24.60 12.40
C ASP A 110 -11.25 -23.20 12.91
N THR A 111 -10.85 -22.86 14.13
CA THR A 111 -11.09 -21.55 14.73
C THR A 111 -10.29 -20.48 14.00
N ARG A 112 -9.00 -20.75 13.75
CA ARG A 112 -8.12 -19.84 13.02
C ARG A 112 -8.63 -19.59 11.60
N GLU A 113 -9.00 -20.63 10.87
CA GLU A 113 -9.50 -20.52 9.50
C GLU A 113 -10.80 -19.71 9.42
N LYS A 114 -11.75 -19.96 10.32
CA LYS A 114 -13.01 -19.18 10.39
C LYS A 114 -12.74 -17.70 10.66
N ILE A 115 -11.86 -17.40 11.59
CA ILE A 115 -11.51 -16.02 11.94
C ILE A 115 -10.79 -15.32 10.78
N LEU A 116 -9.83 -16.00 10.14
CA LEU A 116 -9.12 -15.46 8.98
C LEU A 116 -10.08 -15.19 7.81
N MET A 117 -11.02 -16.10 7.53
CA MET A 117 -12.03 -15.92 6.50
C MET A 117 -12.94 -14.71 6.79
N GLN A 118 -13.37 -14.54 8.04
CA GLN A 118 -14.15 -13.37 8.45
C GLN A 118 -13.34 -12.08 8.35
N GLY A 119 -12.09 -12.09 8.80
CA GLY A 119 -11.13 -10.99 8.71
C GLY A 119 -10.87 -10.55 7.27
N GLU A 120 -10.63 -11.49 6.37
CA GLU A 120 -10.50 -11.24 4.93
C GLU A 120 -11.77 -10.61 4.35
N GLY A 121 -12.94 -11.13 4.71
CA GLY A 121 -14.23 -10.56 4.31
C GLY A 121 -14.43 -9.11 4.78
N ILE A 122 -14.04 -8.80 6.02
CA ILE A 122 -14.07 -7.44 6.58
C ILE A 122 -13.10 -6.53 5.81
N TRP A 123 -11.85 -6.98 5.65
CA TRP A 123 -10.81 -6.25 4.93
C TRP A 123 -11.25 -5.93 3.50
N ALA A 124 -11.76 -6.92 2.76
CA ALA A 124 -12.17 -6.76 1.37
C ALA A 124 -13.36 -5.81 1.21
N ARG A 125 -14.34 -5.85 2.14
CA ARG A 125 -15.45 -4.88 2.17
C ARG A 125 -14.97 -3.46 2.40
N ARG A 126 -14.13 -3.25 3.42
CA ARG A 126 -13.58 -1.93 3.71
C ARG A 126 -12.74 -1.41 2.54
N PHE A 127 -11.92 -2.27 1.91
CA PHE A 127 -11.10 -1.89 0.76
C PHE A 127 -11.98 -1.39 -0.39
N ARG A 128 -13.00 -2.15 -0.77
CA ARG A 128 -13.94 -1.75 -1.83
C ARG A 128 -14.66 -0.45 -1.50
N SER A 129 -15.07 -0.27 -0.24
CA SER A 129 -15.74 0.96 0.20
C SER A 129 -14.81 2.17 0.06
N ILE A 130 -13.58 2.10 0.59
CA ILE A 130 -12.61 3.21 0.50
C ILE A 130 -12.22 3.47 -0.96
N LYS A 131 -12.03 2.42 -1.77
CA LYS A 131 -11.74 2.56 -3.18
C LYS A 131 -12.86 3.29 -3.92
N ALA A 132 -14.12 2.93 -3.70
CA ALA A 132 -15.27 3.59 -4.32
C ALA A 132 -15.35 5.08 -3.95
N GLU A 133 -15.02 5.42 -2.70
CA GLU A 133 -14.94 6.81 -2.23
C GLU A 133 -13.81 7.60 -2.88
N ILE A 134 -12.66 6.97 -3.13
CA ILE A 134 -11.55 7.57 -3.88
C ILE A 134 -11.96 7.75 -5.35
N ASP A 135 -12.52 6.72 -5.98
CA ASP A 135 -12.97 6.78 -7.37
C ASP A 135 -13.98 7.93 -7.57
N ALA A 136 -14.98 8.05 -6.70
CA ALA A 136 -16.00 9.11 -6.76
C ALA A 136 -15.42 10.52 -6.54
N VAL A 137 -14.35 10.66 -5.76
CA VAL A 137 -13.62 11.93 -5.66
C VAL A 137 -12.89 12.22 -6.96
N LEU A 138 -12.15 11.26 -7.50
CA LEU A 138 -11.33 11.46 -8.71
C LEU A 138 -12.17 11.76 -9.95
N GLU A 139 -13.39 11.22 -10.05
CA GLU A 139 -14.34 11.52 -11.13
C GLU A 139 -14.73 13.02 -11.22
N GLN A 140 -14.57 13.77 -10.14
CA GLN A 140 -14.88 15.21 -10.09
C GLN A 140 -13.75 16.08 -10.66
N PHE A 141 -12.57 15.49 -10.91
CA PHE A 141 -11.38 16.21 -11.33
C PHE A 141 -10.90 15.75 -12.71
N SER A 142 -10.44 16.70 -13.49
CA SER A 142 -9.75 16.44 -14.76
C SER A 142 -8.66 17.49 -14.96
N TYR A 143 -7.67 17.15 -15.77
CA TYR A 143 -6.67 18.10 -16.23
C TYR A 143 -6.87 18.30 -17.73
N ARG A 144 -7.29 19.51 -18.14
CA ARG A 144 -7.51 19.87 -19.54
C ARG A 144 -8.50 18.92 -20.27
N GLY A 145 -9.51 18.42 -19.55
CA GLY A 145 -10.50 17.47 -20.08
C GLY A 145 -10.06 16.01 -20.05
N HIS A 146 -8.83 15.70 -19.61
CA HIS A 146 -8.35 14.35 -19.42
C HIS A 146 -8.61 13.89 -17.96
N PRO A 147 -9.18 12.69 -17.75
CA PRO A 147 -9.48 12.19 -16.42
C PRO A 147 -8.19 11.89 -15.63
N LEU A 148 -8.27 11.98 -14.31
CA LEU A 148 -7.22 11.49 -13.43
C LEU A 148 -7.27 9.96 -13.35
N GLN A 149 -6.11 9.34 -13.29
CA GLN A 149 -5.94 7.89 -13.18
C GLN A 149 -4.97 7.57 -12.04
N TYR A 150 -4.98 6.33 -11.56
CA TYR A 150 -4.02 5.83 -10.58
C TYR A 150 -3.45 4.48 -10.98
N VAL A 151 -2.25 4.18 -10.47
CA VAL A 151 -1.59 2.89 -10.62
C VAL A 151 -1.36 2.21 -9.27
N GLY A 152 -0.85 0.98 -9.32
CA GLY A 152 -0.37 0.30 -8.12
C GLY A 152 -1.46 -0.39 -7.34
N SER A 153 -1.26 -0.46 -6.02
CA SER A 153 -2.06 -1.31 -5.16
C SER A 153 -3.50 -0.89 -5.01
N LEU A 154 -3.85 0.36 -5.34
CA LEU A 154 -5.23 0.83 -5.29
C LEU A 154 -6.13 0.13 -6.31
N LYS A 155 -5.57 -0.40 -7.42
CA LYS A 155 -6.37 -1.15 -8.42
C LYS A 155 -6.98 -2.43 -7.83
N HIS A 156 -6.26 -3.14 -6.95
CA HIS A 156 -6.63 -4.51 -6.52
C HIS A 156 -6.50 -4.77 -5.01
N GLY A 157 -6.03 -3.81 -4.22
CA GLY A 157 -5.79 -3.94 -2.79
C GLY A 157 -4.51 -4.72 -2.44
N ILE A 158 -3.70 -5.06 -3.44
CA ILE A 158 -2.49 -5.87 -3.30
C ILE A 158 -1.27 -5.06 -3.73
N ARG A 159 -0.21 -5.08 -2.92
CA ARG A 159 1.06 -4.41 -3.18
C ARG A 159 1.84 -5.09 -4.30
N GLY A 160 2.81 -4.37 -4.89
CA GLY A 160 3.67 -4.92 -5.94
C GLY A 160 4.61 -6.03 -5.45
N SER A 161 5.28 -6.70 -6.39
CA SER A 161 6.25 -7.79 -6.10
C SER A 161 7.36 -7.38 -5.14
N HIS A 162 7.87 -6.15 -5.26
CA HIS A 162 8.90 -5.59 -4.37
C HIS A 162 8.43 -5.35 -2.92
N LYS A 163 7.15 -5.59 -2.63
CA LYS A 163 6.53 -5.58 -1.29
C LYS A 163 5.86 -6.95 -0.97
N GLY A 164 6.24 -8.00 -1.71
CA GLY A 164 5.81 -9.38 -1.45
C GLY A 164 4.38 -9.72 -1.84
N LYS A 165 3.75 -8.92 -2.71
CA LYS A 165 2.34 -9.10 -3.12
C LYS A 165 1.36 -9.24 -1.94
N SER A 166 1.67 -8.52 -0.87
CA SER A 166 0.88 -8.46 0.37
C SER A 166 -0.36 -7.58 0.20
N ALA A 167 -1.39 -7.84 1.00
CA ALA A 167 -2.52 -6.93 1.17
C ALA A 167 -2.05 -5.54 1.63
N ILE A 168 -2.72 -4.49 1.15
CA ILE A 168 -2.46 -3.13 1.65
C ILE A 168 -2.94 -2.99 3.10
N ASN A 169 -2.22 -2.17 3.85
CA ASN A 169 -2.74 -1.66 5.11
C ASN A 169 -3.88 -0.69 4.80
N ILE A 170 -5.07 -1.01 5.29
CA ILE A 170 -6.28 -0.25 5.00
C ILE A 170 -6.33 1.12 5.69
N ASP A 171 -5.47 1.32 6.68
CA ASP A 171 -5.37 2.58 7.40
C ASP A 171 -4.22 3.46 6.85
N ASP A 172 -3.47 2.97 5.85
CA ASP A 172 -2.33 3.66 5.24
C ASP A 172 -2.39 3.51 3.71
N PHE A 173 -3.34 4.24 3.10
CA PHE A 173 -3.54 4.31 1.65
C PHE A 173 -2.59 5.32 1.02
N ASP A 174 -1.91 4.89 -0.03
CA ASP A 174 -1.16 5.76 -0.94
C ASP A 174 -1.92 5.85 -2.27
N VAL A 175 -2.04 7.06 -2.82
CA VAL A 175 -2.81 7.35 -4.03
C VAL A 175 -1.88 7.95 -5.08
N ASP A 176 -1.22 7.05 -5.82
CA ASP A 176 -0.31 7.37 -6.92
C ASP A 176 -1.07 7.86 -8.16
N LEU A 177 -1.36 9.16 -8.23
CA LEU A 177 -2.13 9.77 -9.32
C LEU A 177 -1.28 10.11 -10.53
N PHE A 178 -1.89 10.02 -11.71
CA PHE A 178 -1.33 10.53 -12.95
C PHE A 178 -2.42 11.02 -13.90
N VAL A 179 -2.00 11.82 -14.88
CA VAL A 179 -2.79 12.13 -16.07
C VAL A 179 -1.96 11.86 -17.32
N ALA A 180 -2.58 11.19 -18.30
CA ALA A 180 -2.00 10.97 -19.62
C ALA A 180 -2.48 12.06 -20.58
N HIS A 181 -1.55 12.93 -21.02
CA HIS A 181 -1.83 14.04 -21.93
C HIS A 181 -0.59 14.35 -22.77
N ALA A 182 -0.51 13.74 -23.96
CA ALA A 182 0.67 13.80 -24.82
C ALA A 182 1.09 15.24 -25.19
N GLU A 183 0.13 16.10 -25.54
CA GLU A 183 0.43 17.48 -25.95
C GLU A 183 1.08 18.29 -24.81
N GLU A 184 0.47 18.28 -23.62
CA GLU A 184 1.02 18.92 -22.42
C GLU A 184 2.37 18.32 -22.03
N TRP A 185 2.52 17.01 -22.14
CA TRP A 185 3.79 16.34 -21.85
C TRP A 185 4.90 16.83 -22.77
N HIS A 186 4.66 16.86 -24.09
CA HIS A 186 5.62 17.39 -25.08
C HIS A 186 5.87 18.89 -24.89
N ARG A 187 4.86 19.67 -24.50
CA ARG A 187 4.99 21.10 -24.20
C ARG A 187 5.93 21.36 -23.02
N HIS A 188 5.82 20.56 -21.97
CA HIS A 188 6.58 20.76 -20.74
C HIS A 188 7.95 20.08 -20.73
N LEU A 189 8.11 18.96 -21.42
CA LEU A 189 9.32 18.13 -21.34
C LEU A 189 10.63 18.90 -21.60
N PRO A 190 10.77 19.75 -22.64
CA PRO A 190 12.04 20.43 -22.89
C PRO A 190 12.47 21.32 -21.71
N ALA A 191 11.54 22.08 -21.15
CA ALA A 191 11.81 22.95 -20.00
C ALA A 191 12.10 22.14 -18.73
N ILE A 192 11.44 21.00 -18.53
CA ILE A 192 11.71 20.09 -17.41
C ILE A 192 13.11 19.49 -17.54
N GLN A 193 13.50 19.00 -18.71
CA GLN A 193 14.84 18.42 -18.91
C GLN A 193 15.96 19.44 -18.74
N GLU A 194 15.75 20.69 -19.18
CA GLU A 194 16.75 21.75 -19.06
C GLU A 194 16.87 22.28 -17.63
N LYS A 195 15.75 22.58 -16.97
CA LYS A 195 15.75 23.37 -15.71
C LYS A 195 15.45 22.53 -14.47
N PHE A 196 14.82 21.37 -14.64
CA PHE A 196 14.33 20.52 -13.57
C PHE A 196 14.60 19.02 -13.84
N PRO A 197 15.83 18.60 -14.24
CA PRO A 197 16.08 17.24 -14.71
C PRO A 197 15.71 16.16 -13.68
N GLN A 198 15.79 16.47 -12.37
CA GLN A 198 15.38 15.59 -11.28
C GLN A 198 13.86 15.34 -11.21
N HIS A 199 13.04 16.16 -11.87
CA HIS A 199 11.59 16.03 -11.95
C HIS A 199 11.14 15.17 -13.15
N PHE A 200 12.08 14.51 -13.83
CA PHE A 200 11.77 13.57 -14.90
C PHE A 200 12.31 12.18 -14.57
N SER A 201 11.43 11.19 -14.51
CA SER A 201 11.83 9.79 -14.28
C SER A 201 10.89 8.82 -14.96
N ASN A 202 11.45 7.86 -15.70
CA ASN A 202 10.69 6.77 -16.35
C ASN A 202 9.50 7.26 -17.19
N GLY A 203 9.68 8.35 -17.94
CA GLY A 203 8.63 8.94 -18.78
C GLY A 203 7.57 9.75 -18.02
N LYS A 204 7.76 9.97 -16.71
CA LYS A 204 6.86 10.76 -15.86
C LYS A 204 7.49 12.12 -15.56
N ILE A 205 6.68 13.17 -15.65
CA ILE A 205 7.03 14.51 -15.20
C ILE A 205 6.37 14.73 -13.82
N TYR A 206 7.19 15.09 -12.83
CA TYR A 206 6.79 15.35 -11.45
C TYR A 206 6.62 16.86 -11.25
N PRO A 207 5.38 17.37 -11.22
CA PRO A 207 5.14 18.81 -11.32
C PRO A 207 5.55 19.61 -10.09
N LEU A 208 5.62 19.02 -8.89
CA LEU A 208 5.90 19.76 -7.65
C LEU A 208 7.24 20.48 -7.72
N GLY A 209 7.27 21.78 -7.39
CA GLY A 209 8.51 22.58 -7.41
C GLY A 209 8.96 23.04 -8.80
N THR A 210 8.15 22.83 -9.84
CA THR A 210 8.41 23.28 -11.22
C THR A 210 7.51 24.46 -11.61
N HIS A 211 7.54 24.87 -12.89
CA HIS A 211 6.64 25.88 -13.45
C HIS A 211 5.20 25.38 -13.68
N MET A 212 4.92 24.09 -13.47
CA MET A 212 3.63 23.46 -13.76
C MET A 212 2.57 23.73 -12.68
N HIS A 213 2.33 25.01 -12.36
CA HIS A 213 1.46 25.43 -11.25
C HIS A 213 0.02 24.91 -11.36
N GLU A 214 -0.52 24.73 -12.57
CA GLU A 214 -1.87 24.17 -12.75
C GLU A 214 -1.99 22.75 -12.20
N LEU A 215 -1.03 21.86 -12.50
CA LEU A 215 -1.00 20.50 -11.96
C LEU A 215 -0.69 20.46 -10.46
N GLN A 216 0.13 21.39 -9.96
CA GLN A 216 0.37 21.52 -8.52
C GLN A 216 -0.90 21.91 -7.78
N ASN A 217 -1.62 22.93 -8.28
CA ASN A 217 -2.91 23.37 -7.72
C ASN A 217 -3.96 22.26 -7.80
N LEU A 218 -4.00 21.50 -8.90
CA LEU A 218 -4.89 20.35 -9.04
C LEU A 218 -4.55 19.25 -8.03
N SER A 219 -3.27 18.95 -7.85
CA SER A 219 -2.80 17.96 -6.86
C SER A 219 -3.23 18.35 -5.44
N HIS A 220 -3.11 19.64 -5.11
CA HIS A 220 -3.54 20.17 -3.82
C HIS A 220 -5.06 20.09 -3.63
N ALA A 221 -5.85 20.47 -4.65
CA ALA A 221 -7.31 20.41 -4.62
C ALA A 221 -7.82 18.97 -4.45
N VAL A 222 -7.24 18.02 -5.19
CA VAL A 222 -7.56 16.59 -5.04
C VAL A 222 -7.15 16.09 -3.67
N GLY A 223 -5.97 16.45 -3.17
CA GLY A 223 -5.49 16.10 -1.83
C GLY A 223 -6.46 16.55 -0.72
N TYR A 224 -6.99 17.77 -0.81
CA TYR A 224 -8.04 18.24 0.11
C TYR A 224 -9.34 17.46 0.00
N ALA A 225 -9.81 17.19 -1.22
CA ALA A 225 -11.05 16.44 -1.44
C ALA A 225 -10.93 15.01 -0.89
N LEU A 226 -9.80 14.34 -1.11
CA LEU A 226 -9.51 13.02 -0.55
C LEU A 226 -9.45 13.06 0.99
N ALA A 227 -8.74 14.04 1.57
CA ALA A 227 -8.64 14.18 3.02
C ALA A 227 -10.01 14.40 3.67
N ALA A 228 -10.86 15.23 3.07
CA ALA A 228 -12.21 15.48 3.55
C ALA A 228 -13.10 14.23 3.44
N ASN A 229 -13.11 13.57 2.27
CA ASN A 229 -14.01 12.45 2.01
C ASN A 229 -13.63 11.17 2.79
N LEU A 230 -12.34 11.00 3.08
CA LEU A 230 -11.81 9.84 3.81
C LEU A 230 -11.63 10.08 5.32
N ARG A 231 -12.08 11.23 5.84
CA ARG A 231 -12.02 11.54 7.26
C ARG A 231 -12.78 10.49 8.09
N GLY A 232 -12.10 9.89 9.06
CA GLY A 232 -12.67 8.84 9.92
C GLY A 232 -12.76 7.46 9.26
N LYS A 233 -12.44 7.33 7.95
CA LYS A 233 -12.43 6.06 7.22
C LYS A 233 -11.02 5.45 7.12
N VAL A 234 -10.02 6.32 7.01
CA VAL A 234 -8.59 5.97 7.05
C VAL A 234 -7.86 6.78 8.11
N LYS A 235 -6.83 6.18 8.71
CA LYS A 235 -5.97 6.87 9.67
C LYS A 235 -5.15 7.93 8.93
N ASN A 236 -4.95 9.08 9.56
CA ASN A 236 -4.16 10.19 9.01
C ASN A 236 -4.57 10.69 7.61
N SER A 237 -5.88 10.70 7.29
CA SER A 237 -6.42 11.23 6.02
C SER A 237 -5.91 12.64 5.66
N TRP A 238 -5.55 13.46 6.65
CA TRP A 238 -4.93 14.78 6.44
C TRP A 238 -3.64 14.73 5.59
N ARG A 239 -2.94 13.58 5.52
CA ARG A 239 -1.71 13.42 4.74
C ARG A 239 -1.92 13.64 3.24
N PHE A 240 -3.13 13.38 2.71
CA PHE A 240 -3.42 13.58 1.28
C PHE A 240 -3.18 15.03 0.83
N ILE A 241 -3.39 16.01 1.71
CA ILE A 241 -3.24 17.45 1.38
C ILE A 241 -1.81 17.78 0.91
N GLY A 242 -0.79 17.12 1.48
CA GLY A 242 0.62 17.40 1.17
C GLY A 242 1.31 16.29 0.39
N HIS A 243 0.72 15.10 0.28
CA HIS A 243 1.35 13.93 -0.31
C HIS A 243 0.69 13.46 -1.62
N THR A 244 -0.43 14.06 -2.01
CA THR A 244 -1.01 13.80 -3.33
C THR A 244 -0.24 14.60 -4.38
N GLU A 245 0.44 13.90 -5.29
CA GLU A 245 1.05 14.47 -6.49
C GLU A 245 0.47 13.80 -7.73
N ILE A 246 0.01 14.60 -8.69
CA ILE A 246 -0.48 14.12 -10.00
C ILE A 246 0.66 14.22 -11.00
N VAL A 247 1.24 13.09 -11.38
CA VAL A 247 2.33 13.10 -12.39
C VAL A 247 1.77 13.18 -13.80
N LEU A 248 2.46 13.92 -14.68
CA LEU A 248 2.10 14.00 -16.10
C LEU A 248 2.82 12.91 -16.90
N ARG A 249 2.07 12.22 -17.77
CA ARG A 249 2.59 11.19 -18.68
C ARG A 249 2.18 11.48 -20.11
N GLU A 250 3.01 11.03 -21.04
CA GLU A 250 2.72 11.13 -22.47
C GLU A 250 1.50 10.28 -22.84
N ILE A 251 1.47 9.04 -22.36
CA ILE A 251 0.45 8.04 -22.67
C ILE A 251 0.16 7.17 -21.45
N ASP A 252 -1.04 6.59 -21.44
CA ASP A 252 -1.42 5.56 -20.47
C ASP A 252 -0.82 4.21 -20.89
N LYS A 253 0.43 3.95 -20.46
CA LYS A 253 1.09 2.64 -20.62
C LYS A 253 0.82 1.74 -19.40
N TYR A 254 -0.43 1.56 -18.98
CA TYR A 254 -0.80 0.57 -17.94
C TYR A 254 -2.19 -0.05 -18.08
#